data_AF-A0A8K0LLB1-F1
#
_entry.id   AF-A0A8K0LLB1-F1
#
_cell.length_a   1.000
_cell.length_b   1.000
_cell.length_c   1.000
_cell.angle_alpha   90.00
_cell.angle_beta   90.00
_cell.angle_gamma   90.00
#
_symmetry.space_group_name_H-M   'P 1'
#
loop_
_entity.id
_entity.type
_entity.pdbx_description
1 polymer ?
#
loop_
_entity_poly.entity_id
_entity_poly.type
_entity_poly.pdbx_seq_one_letter_code
_entity_poly.pdbx_strand_id
1 'polypeptide(L)'
;MSGCKYYPPEDLDELEELAEAATGPQQEAALQIIAAHFHDAHLAYGVMGGLNFCVRGSGRATQDVDVAVSKNRSLEATLGLLSGDNRITRPKSKTAWVSGVARIFVLVGRQQVQIDLKWQRAEGHGMPEDLMAATELIEIGGRTKMPVRFFSVGPLVKAKFRSYGRDFDGDYTDLRFVCIDKRYRNAVRDIADAIPRAQRMELLEEVEERNPKSVPTVAHALKLDDTPAPEPARPAAQTDNNRQNQNSEGSGTRGNAASGRAGPRIRNPSSISFAPTTPSSSTSTPRATTNTTTATTTTRTNNTEVSGSGVRRERAPVNPPSNAPKPEGTADKPRSLTSKLRTLTFSDTPQGPSPQSPTSKNAAPKKSARRTATAATSNQQRDRPPPVPPVVNLRGGKKREED
;
A
#
# COMPACT_ATOMS: atom_id res chain seq x y z
N MET A 1 33.80 6.79 -10.30
CA MET A 1 32.36 6.70 -9.99
C MET A 1 31.90 5.34 -10.50
N SER A 2 31.53 4.42 -9.61
CA SER A 2 31.00 3.12 -10.04
C SER A 2 29.57 3.33 -10.55
N GLY A 3 29.34 3.10 -11.85
CA GLY A 3 28.05 3.33 -12.48
C GLY A 3 26.94 2.41 -11.95
N CYS A 4 25.69 2.79 -12.17
CA CYS A 4 24.54 1.91 -11.92
C CYS A 4 24.64 0.61 -12.74
N LYS A 5 24.21 -0.49 -12.12
CA LYS A 5 24.23 -1.82 -12.72
C LYS A 5 23.00 -2.02 -13.59
N TYR A 6 23.20 -2.68 -14.72
CA TYR A 6 22.11 -3.12 -15.60
C TYR A 6 22.11 -4.64 -15.67
N TYR A 7 20.93 -5.25 -15.72
CA TYR A 7 20.78 -6.67 -16.00
C TYR A 7 20.17 -6.86 -17.41
N PRO A 8 20.70 -7.79 -18.21
CA PRO A 8 20.04 -8.27 -19.42
C PRO A 8 18.89 -9.25 -19.07
N PRO A 9 17.94 -9.52 -19.99
CA PRO A 9 16.79 -10.38 -19.70
C PRO A 9 17.13 -11.77 -19.17
N GLU A 10 18.25 -12.35 -19.59
CA GLU A 10 18.73 -13.67 -19.15
C GLU A 10 19.13 -13.75 -17.67
N ASP A 11 19.44 -12.61 -17.04
CA ASP A 11 19.79 -12.56 -15.60
C ASP A 11 18.55 -12.35 -14.72
N LEU A 12 17.36 -12.19 -15.31
CA LEU A 12 16.14 -11.86 -14.57
C LEU A 12 15.77 -12.95 -13.57
N ASP A 13 15.73 -14.21 -14.02
CA ASP A 13 15.33 -15.35 -13.20
C ASP A 13 16.25 -15.53 -11.97
N GLU A 14 17.57 -15.37 -12.15
CA GLU A 14 18.54 -15.44 -11.04
C GLU A 14 18.33 -14.31 -10.04
N LEU A 15 18.06 -13.09 -10.51
CA LEU A 15 17.82 -11.95 -9.63
C LEU A 15 16.50 -12.09 -8.86
N GLU A 16 15.47 -12.68 -9.46
CA GLU A 16 14.20 -13.00 -8.81
C GLU A 16 14.39 -14.07 -7.73
N GLU A 17 15.06 -15.19 -8.04
CA GLU A 17 15.38 -16.24 -7.08
C GLU A 17 16.16 -15.67 -5.88
N LEU A 18 17.17 -14.83 -6.14
CA LEU A 18 17.92 -14.15 -5.09
C LEU A 18 17.02 -13.24 -4.26
N ALA A 19 16.02 -12.58 -4.85
CA ALA A 19 15.14 -11.64 -4.18
C ALA A 19 14.05 -12.31 -3.33
N GLU A 20 13.64 -13.54 -3.64
CA GLU A 20 12.58 -14.26 -2.91
C GLU A 20 12.88 -14.46 -1.42
N ALA A 21 14.16 -14.54 -1.04
CA ALA A 21 14.59 -14.67 0.35
C ALA A 21 14.54 -13.37 1.16
N ALA A 22 14.14 -12.24 0.54
CA ALA A 22 14.08 -10.95 1.20
C ALA A 22 13.06 -10.91 2.34
N THR A 23 13.50 -10.50 3.52
CA THR A 23 12.66 -10.27 4.69
C THR A 23 11.96 -8.91 4.64
N GLY A 24 10.87 -8.75 5.39
CA GLY A 24 10.17 -7.46 5.53
C GLY A 24 11.09 -6.28 5.90
N PRO A 25 11.99 -6.39 6.89
CA PRO A 25 12.97 -5.33 7.18
C PRO A 25 13.91 -4.99 6.01
N GLN A 26 14.29 -5.96 5.18
CA GLN A 26 15.09 -5.71 3.98
C GLN A 26 14.27 -5.01 2.91
N GLN A 27 13.00 -5.39 2.74
CA GLN A 27 12.05 -4.71 1.84
C GLN A 27 11.82 -3.25 2.24
N GLU A 28 11.62 -2.97 3.53
CA GLU A 28 11.50 -1.60 4.04
C GLU A 28 12.77 -0.80 3.78
N ALA A 29 13.96 -1.36 4.03
CA ALA A 29 15.23 -0.68 3.78
C ALA A 29 15.47 -0.41 2.28
N ALA A 30 15.13 -1.35 1.41
CA ALA A 30 15.19 -1.16 -0.05
C ALA A 30 14.24 -0.04 -0.50
N LEU A 31 13.02 -0.03 0.05
CA LEU A 31 12.03 1.01 -0.21
C LEU A 31 12.49 2.38 0.30
N GLN A 32 13.16 2.48 1.45
CA GLN A 32 13.75 3.73 1.93
C GLN A 32 14.78 4.30 0.94
N ILE A 33 15.60 3.44 0.32
CA ILE A 33 16.56 3.86 -0.71
C ILE A 33 15.83 4.46 -1.91
N ILE A 34 14.80 3.78 -2.44
CA ILE A 34 14.02 4.29 -3.59
C ILE A 34 13.25 5.56 -3.23
N ALA A 35 12.63 5.61 -2.05
CA ALA A 35 11.89 6.76 -1.57
C ALA A 35 12.78 8.01 -1.46
N ALA A 36 14.05 7.85 -1.08
CA ALA A 36 14.99 8.98 -1.00
C ALA A 36 15.22 9.61 -2.38
N HIS A 37 15.50 8.79 -3.40
CA HIS A 37 15.64 9.27 -4.78
C HIS A 37 14.37 9.95 -5.30
N PHE A 38 13.19 9.41 -4.95
CA PHE A 38 11.92 10.00 -5.36
C PHE A 38 11.62 11.32 -4.64
N HIS A 39 11.97 11.45 -3.36
CA HIS A 39 11.84 12.70 -2.62
C HIS A 39 12.75 13.80 -3.16
N ASP A 40 14.02 13.48 -3.41
CA ASP A 40 15.00 14.42 -3.94
C ASP A 40 14.59 14.93 -5.34
N ALA A 41 13.94 14.07 -6.12
CA ALA A 41 13.43 14.40 -7.45
C ALA A 41 12.00 14.99 -7.46
N HIS A 42 11.39 15.17 -6.30
CA HIS A 42 9.97 15.56 -6.15
C HIS A 42 9.01 14.70 -7.00
N LEU A 43 9.30 13.41 -7.14
CA LEU A 43 8.46 12.48 -7.89
C LEU A 43 7.28 12.04 -7.03
N ALA A 44 6.07 12.20 -7.55
CA ALA A 44 4.88 11.61 -6.92
C ALA A 44 4.85 10.09 -7.10
N TYR A 45 4.72 9.37 -5.99
CA TYR A 45 4.68 7.91 -5.94
C TYR A 45 3.79 7.42 -4.79
N GLY A 46 3.41 6.14 -4.82
CA GLY A 46 2.69 5.48 -3.74
C GLY A 46 2.99 3.99 -3.67
N VAL A 47 3.38 3.51 -2.49
CA VAL A 47 3.59 2.08 -2.24
C VAL A 47 2.24 1.37 -2.17
N MET A 48 2.13 0.25 -2.88
CA MET A 48 0.91 -0.56 -2.96
C MET A 48 1.22 -2.04 -2.69
N GLY A 49 0.30 -2.94 -3.04
CA GLY A 49 0.54 -4.38 -2.96
C GLY A 49 0.67 -4.91 -1.53
N GLY A 50 1.36 -6.05 -1.39
CA GLY A 50 1.47 -6.79 -0.13
C GLY A 50 2.19 -6.03 0.98
N LEU A 51 3.28 -5.31 0.66
CA LEU A 51 4.04 -4.55 1.67
C LEU A 51 3.18 -3.47 2.36
N ASN A 52 2.25 -2.84 1.62
CA ASN A 52 1.36 -1.83 2.17
C ASN A 52 0.47 -2.42 3.30
N PHE A 53 -0.07 -3.63 3.09
CA PHE A 53 -0.83 -4.35 4.11
C PHE A 53 0.06 -4.87 5.24
N CYS A 54 1.26 -5.36 4.93
CA CYS A 54 2.22 -5.85 5.93
C CYS A 54 2.57 -4.76 6.94
N VAL A 55 2.95 -3.56 6.47
CA VAL A 55 3.27 -2.40 7.31
C VAL A 55 2.08 -1.96 8.18
N ARG A 56 0.85 -2.23 7.73
CA ARG A 56 -0.39 -1.95 8.49
C ARG A 56 -0.71 -2.99 9.55
N GLY A 57 -0.01 -4.13 9.52
CA GLY A 57 -0.14 -5.23 10.48
C GLY A 57 -0.95 -6.42 10.00
N SER A 58 -1.09 -6.64 8.68
CA SER A 58 -1.77 -7.84 8.18
C SER A 58 -1.01 -9.14 8.54
N GLY A 59 0.29 -9.04 8.81
CA GLY A 59 1.17 -10.18 9.10
C GLY A 59 1.55 -11.00 7.86
N ARG A 60 1.04 -10.63 6.68
CA ARG A 60 1.36 -11.29 5.41
C ARG A 60 2.76 -10.88 4.94
N ALA A 61 3.59 -11.87 4.64
CA ALA A 61 4.83 -11.65 3.91
C ALA A 61 4.54 -11.44 2.41
N THR A 62 5.30 -10.56 1.77
CA THR A 62 5.30 -10.35 0.31
C THR A 62 6.67 -10.70 -0.22
N GLN A 63 6.78 -11.09 -1.48
CA GLN A 63 8.07 -11.41 -2.12
C GLN A 63 8.73 -10.14 -2.68
N ASP A 64 7.92 -9.17 -3.08
CA ASP A 64 8.35 -7.94 -3.74
C ASP A 64 7.68 -6.68 -3.17
N VAL A 65 8.15 -5.52 -3.63
CA VAL A 65 7.61 -4.21 -3.27
C VAL A 65 7.01 -3.54 -4.50
N ASP A 66 5.69 -3.34 -4.49
CA ASP A 66 5.00 -2.62 -5.56
C ASP A 66 4.99 -1.11 -5.32
N VAL A 67 5.45 -0.32 -6.29
CA VAL A 67 5.44 1.14 -6.21
C VAL A 67 4.80 1.75 -7.45
N ALA A 68 3.68 2.45 -7.26
CA ALA A 68 3.07 3.27 -8.29
C ALA A 68 3.87 4.55 -8.50
N VAL A 69 4.20 4.89 -9.76
CA VAL A 69 4.90 6.13 -10.12
C VAL A 69 4.07 6.99 -11.08
N SER A 70 4.06 8.31 -10.84
CA SER A 70 3.19 9.27 -11.54
C SER A 70 3.36 9.29 -13.06
N LYS A 71 2.24 9.52 -13.77
CA LYS A 71 2.18 9.73 -15.23
C LYS A 71 2.90 10.98 -15.72
N ASN A 72 3.25 11.91 -14.83
CA ASN A 72 3.93 13.16 -15.17
C ASN A 72 5.38 12.93 -15.64
N ARG A 73 5.93 11.73 -15.40
CA ARG A 73 7.25 11.30 -15.85
C ARG A 73 7.13 9.94 -16.53
N SER A 74 7.90 9.73 -17.60
CA SER A 74 7.98 8.41 -18.23
C SER A 74 8.71 7.44 -17.31
N LEU A 75 8.42 6.14 -17.42
CA LEU A 75 9.12 5.11 -16.64
C LEU A 75 10.63 5.14 -16.87
N GLU A 76 11.08 5.46 -18.09
CA GLU A 76 12.49 5.67 -18.43
C GLU A 76 13.12 6.81 -17.63
N ALA A 77 12.46 7.96 -17.60
CA ALA A 77 12.95 9.13 -16.88
C ALA A 77 12.89 8.93 -15.36
N THR A 78 11.98 8.09 -14.86
CA THR A 78 11.94 7.65 -13.45
C THR A 78 13.12 6.73 -13.14
N LEU A 79 13.39 5.73 -13.99
CA LEU A 79 14.56 4.86 -13.84
C LEU A 79 15.85 5.68 -13.90
N GLY A 80 15.92 6.72 -14.73
CA GLY A 80 17.05 7.64 -14.83
C GLY A 80 17.42 8.32 -13.51
N LEU A 81 16.45 8.56 -12.61
CA LEU A 81 16.72 9.12 -11.28
C LEU A 81 17.59 8.20 -10.42
N LEU A 82 17.54 6.89 -10.69
CA LEU A 82 18.22 5.86 -9.93
C LEU A 82 19.64 5.55 -10.48
N SER A 83 20.07 6.18 -11.58
CA SER A 83 21.31 5.81 -12.28
C SER A 83 22.60 6.12 -11.53
N GLY A 84 22.53 6.91 -10.45
CA GLY A 84 23.67 7.24 -9.60
C GLY A 84 23.95 6.23 -8.48
N ASP A 85 23.01 5.31 -8.21
CA ASP A 85 23.10 4.40 -7.06
C ASP A 85 23.60 3.02 -7.51
N ASN A 86 24.78 2.64 -7.02
CA ASN A 86 25.43 1.37 -7.35
C ASN A 86 24.79 0.14 -6.66
N ARG A 87 23.85 0.37 -5.73
CA ARG A 87 23.05 -0.69 -5.09
C ARG A 87 21.85 -1.08 -5.93
N ILE A 88 21.47 -0.26 -6.90
CA ILE A 88 20.28 -0.48 -7.74
C ILE A 88 20.72 -1.11 -9.06
N THR A 89 20.15 -2.28 -9.36
CA THR A 89 20.27 -2.97 -10.63
C THR A 89 18.98 -2.78 -11.42
N ARG A 90 19.08 -2.26 -12.64
CA ARG A 90 17.94 -1.89 -13.49
C ARG A 90 17.90 -2.74 -14.77
N PRO A 91 16.74 -2.86 -15.44
CA PRO A 91 16.68 -3.50 -16.74
C PRO A 91 17.52 -2.70 -17.75
N LYS A 92 18.29 -3.40 -18.57
CA LYS A 92 19.13 -2.78 -19.61
C LYS A 92 18.32 -2.10 -20.72
N SER A 93 17.13 -2.61 -21.03
CA SER A 93 16.29 -2.13 -22.13
C SER A 93 14.81 -2.08 -21.76
N LYS A 94 14.04 -1.30 -22.52
CA LYS A 94 12.58 -1.21 -22.39
C LYS A 94 11.86 -2.53 -22.68
N THR A 95 12.50 -3.43 -23.42
CA THR A 95 11.93 -4.75 -23.75
C THR A 95 11.77 -5.65 -22.52
N ALA A 96 12.46 -5.34 -21.42
CA ALA A 96 12.30 -6.03 -20.14
C ALA A 96 11.12 -5.48 -19.31
N TRP A 97 10.40 -4.46 -19.80
CA TRP A 97 9.21 -3.94 -19.11
C TRP A 97 7.99 -4.72 -19.56
N VAL A 98 7.33 -5.41 -18.63
CA VAL A 98 6.11 -6.16 -18.92
C VAL A 98 4.93 -5.32 -18.47
N SER A 99 4.01 -5.02 -19.40
CA SER A 99 2.76 -4.31 -19.12
C SER A 99 2.94 -2.97 -18.39
N GLY A 100 4.01 -2.23 -18.69
CA GLY A 100 4.31 -0.94 -18.04
C GLY A 100 4.83 -1.03 -16.61
N VAL A 101 5.33 -2.20 -16.22
CA VAL A 101 6.05 -2.45 -14.97
C VAL A 101 7.54 -2.58 -15.28
N ALA A 102 8.38 -1.84 -14.55
CA ALA A 102 9.83 -2.02 -14.56
C ALA A 102 10.26 -2.64 -13.23
N ARG A 103 10.77 -3.87 -13.30
CA ARG A 103 11.34 -4.58 -12.17
C ARG A 103 12.77 -4.12 -11.92
N ILE A 104 13.07 -3.68 -10.71
CA ILE A 104 14.43 -3.32 -10.31
C ILE A 104 14.83 -4.14 -9.09
N PHE A 105 16.13 -4.29 -8.88
CA PHE A 105 16.68 -5.00 -7.73
C PHE A 105 17.55 -4.07 -6.91
N VAL A 106 17.28 -4.00 -5.61
CA VAL A 106 18.02 -3.15 -4.68
C VAL A 106 18.80 -4.03 -3.70
N LEU A 107 20.12 -3.85 -3.69
CA LEU A 107 21.00 -4.58 -2.79
C LEU A 107 20.95 -3.97 -1.38
N VAL A 108 20.40 -4.73 -0.42
CA VAL A 108 20.37 -4.39 1.01
C VAL A 108 21.26 -5.36 1.78
N GLY A 109 22.44 -4.88 2.19
CA GLY A 109 23.47 -5.74 2.77
C GLY A 109 24.00 -6.73 1.71
N ARG A 110 23.60 -8.00 1.81
CA ARG A 110 23.94 -9.05 0.83
C ARG A 110 22.70 -9.62 0.14
N GLN A 111 21.54 -9.03 0.37
CA GLN A 111 20.24 -9.53 -0.10
C GLN A 111 19.73 -8.65 -1.24
N GLN A 112 19.30 -9.27 -2.33
CA GLN A 112 18.55 -8.56 -3.38
C GLN A 112 17.11 -8.38 -2.93
N VAL A 113 16.52 -7.24 -3.27
CA VAL A 113 15.10 -6.98 -3.04
C VAL A 113 14.48 -6.53 -4.35
N GLN A 114 13.43 -7.23 -4.77
CA GLN A 114 12.64 -6.87 -5.93
C GLN A 114 11.73 -5.68 -5.63
N ILE A 115 11.76 -4.68 -6.51
CA ILE A 115 10.83 -3.56 -6.50
C ILE A 115 10.21 -3.42 -7.89
N ASP A 116 8.89 -3.54 -7.95
CA ASP A 116 8.11 -3.40 -9.17
C ASP A 116 7.62 -1.96 -9.30
N LEU A 117 8.24 -1.19 -10.19
CA LEU A 117 7.83 0.17 -10.50
C LEU A 117 6.70 0.14 -11.53
N LYS A 118 5.48 0.39 -11.07
CA LYS A 118 4.26 0.36 -11.89
C LYS A 118 3.92 1.76 -12.37
N TRP A 119 3.96 1.98 -13.68
CA TRP A 119 3.63 3.29 -14.24
C TRP A 119 2.13 3.57 -14.14
N GLN A 120 1.73 4.77 -13.73
CA GLN A 120 0.31 5.09 -13.52
C GLN A 120 -0.59 4.91 -14.76
N ARG A 121 -0.03 4.98 -15.96
CA ARG A 121 -0.77 4.73 -17.22
C ARG A 121 -0.79 3.26 -17.65
N ALA A 122 -0.11 2.38 -16.92
CA ALA A 122 -0.17 0.95 -17.20
C ALA A 122 -1.59 0.43 -16.95
N GLU A 123 -2.11 -0.27 -17.96
CA GLU A 123 -3.49 -0.78 -17.93
C GLU A 123 -3.67 -1.82 -16.82
N GLY A 124 -4.90 -1.91 -16.29
CA GLY A 124 -5.27 -2.97 -15.34
C GLY A 124 -4.90 -2.74 -13.87
N HIS A 125 -3.99 -1.82 -13.54
CA HIS A 125 -3.63 -1.57 -12.12
C HIS A 125 -4.62 -0.67 -11.37
N GLY A 126 -5.46 0.07 -12.09
CA GLY A 126 -6.55 0.83 -11.47
C GLY A 126 -6.11 1.92 -10.49
N MET A 127 -4.94 2.51 -10.71
CA MET A 127 -4.35 3.51 -9.82
C MET A 127 -5.18 4.82 -9.78
N PRO A 128 -5.21 5.53 -8.65
CA PRO A 128 -5.80 6.87 -8.55
C PRO A 128 -5.16 7.85 -9.52
N GLU A 129 -5.91 8.85 -10.00
CA GLU A 129 -5.38 9.87 -10.91
C GLU A 129 -4.41 10.84 -10.22
N ASP A 130 -4.70 11.20 -8.96
CA ASP A 130 -3.80 11.97 -8.12
C ASP A 130 -3.16 11.04 -7.08
N LEU A 131 -1.91 10.64 -7.33
CA LEU A 131 -1.16 9.79 -6.40
C LEU A 131 -0.85 10.50 -5.09
N MET A 132 -0.67 11.83 -5.10
CA MET A 132 -0.31 12.57 -3.90
C MET A 132 -1.50 12.66 -2.94
N ALA A 133 -2.70 12.91 -3.48
CA ALA A 133 -3.93 12.93 -2.70
C ALA A 133 -4.37 11.54 -2.22
N ALA A 134 -4.02 10.48 -2.95
CA ALA A 134 -4.37 9.10 -2.62
C ALA A 134 -3.35 8.38 -1.73
N THR A 135 -2.30 9.08 -1.27
CA THR A 135 -1.26 8.53 -0.40
C THR A 135 -1.24 9.19 0.96
N GLU A 136 -0.79 8.44 1.95
CA GLU A 136 -0.47 8.89 3.30
C GLU A 136 1.00 8.60 3.62
N LEU A 137 1.60 9.40 4.51
CA LEU A 137 2.96 9.19 4.96
C LEU A 137 2.96 8.21 6.14
N ILE A 138 3.76 7.15 6.02
CA ILE A 138 4.01 6.19 7.10
C ILE A 138 5.50 6.11 7.37
N GLU A 139 5.88 6.20 8.63
CA GLU A 139 7.26 5.96 9.05
C GLU A 139 7.57 4.47 8.98
N ILE A 140 8.54 4.10 8.14
CA ILE A 140 9.08 2.73 8.05
C ILE A 140 10.55 2.71 8.42
N GLY A 141 11.08 1.51 8.67
CA GLY A 141 12.47 1.26 9.01
C GLY A 141 12.73 1.12 10.51
N GLY A 142 13.82 0.41 10.82
CA GLY A 142 14.22 0.11 12.20
C GLY A 142 14.83 1.32 12.92
N ARG A 143 16.16 1.42 12.92
CA ARG A 143 16.87 2.50 13.65
C ARG A 143 16.69 3.88 13.02
N THR A 144 16.63 3.92 11.69
CA THR A 144 16.40 5.15 10.94
C THR A 144 15.00 5.08 10.38
N LYS A 145 14.08 5.83 11.00
CA LYS A 145 12.73 5.98 10.50
C LYS A 145 12.72 6.97 9.34
N MET A 146 11.99 6.63 8.28
CA MET A 146 11.80 7.50 7.13
C MET A 146 10.31 7.54 6.79
N PRO A 147 9.71 8.73 6.64
CA PRO A 147 8.35 8.84 6.14
C PRO A 147 8.34 8.43 4.66
N VAL A 148 7.47 7.49 4.30
CA VAL A 148 7.31 6.98 2.93
C VAL A 148 5.84 7.06 2.55
N ARG A 149 5.55 7.36 1.28
CA ARG A 149 4.18 7.46 0.76
C ARG A 149 3.60 6.08 0.47
N PHE A 150 2.56 5.69 1.20
CA PHE A 150 1.77 4.49 0.97
C PHE A 150 0.39 4.88 0.47
N PHE A 151 -0.22 4.11 -0.43
CA PHE A 151 -1.64 4.32 -0.73
C PHE A 151 -2.49 4.18 0.52
N SER A 152 -3.44 5.10 0.66
CA SER A 152 -4.47 5.03 1.69
C SER A 152 -5.34 3.80 1.49
N VAL A 153 -5.99 3.34 2.56
CA VAL A 153 -6.80 2.11 2.55
C VAL A 153 -7.86 2.08 1.46
N GLY A 154 -8.58 3.18 1.23
CA GLY A 154 -9.68 3.22 0.24
C GLY A 154 -9.23 2.83 -1.18
N PRO A 155 -8.27 3.57 -1.78
CA PRO A 155 -7.66 3.20 -3.06
C PRO A 155 -7.11 1.77 -3.10
N LEU A 156 -6.43 1.34 -2.03
CA LEU A 156 -5.82 0.02 -1.94
C LEU A 156 -6.87 -1.10 -1.99
N VAL A 157 -7.96 -0.96 -1.24
CA VAL A 157 -9.08 -1.90 -1.22
C VAL A 157 -9.81 -1.93 -2.56
N LYS A 158 -10.04 -0.77 -3.17
CA LYS A 158 -10.64 -0.70 -4.51
C LYS A 158 -9.79 -1.42 -5.57
N ALA A 159 -8.46 -1.30 -5.49
CA ALA A 159 -7.55 -2.03 -6.37
C ALA A 159 -7.62 -3.54 -6.12
N LYS A 160 -7.66 -3.98 -4.86
CA LYS A 160 -7.79 -5.40 -4.50
C LYS A 160 -9.10 -6.03 -4.96
N PHE A 161 -10.24 -5.35 -4.82
CA PHE A 161 -11.52 -5.88 -5.34
C PHE A 161 -11.54 -6.04 -6.86
N ARG A 162 -10.75 -5.25 -7.61
CA ARG A 162 -10.64 -5.41 -9.07
C ARG A 162 -9.83 -6.66 -9.46
N SER A 163 -8.90 -7.10 -8.62
CA SER A 163 -8.13 -8.34 -8.82
C SER A 163 -8.76 -9.55 -8.14
N TYR A 164 -9.71 -9.34 -7.22
CA TYR A 164 -10.37 -10.40 -6.48
C TYR A 164 -10.97 -11.45 -7.41
N GLY A 165 -10.73 -12.73 -7.10
CA GLY A 165 -11.08 -13.87 -7.95
C GLY A 165 -9.95 -14.39 -8.85
N ARG A 166 -8.76 -13.72 -8.88
CA ARG A 166 -7.59 -14.20 -9.64
C ARG A 166 -6.54 -14.90 -8.78
N ASP A 167 -6.32 -14.41 -7.56
CA ASP A 167 -5.38 -14.95 -6.57
C ASP A 167 -6.08 -14.94 -5.21
N PHE A 168 -6.65 -16.08 -4.83
CA PHE A 168 -7.70 -16.14 -3.80
C PHE A 168 -7.14 -15.88 -2.40
N ASP A 169 -6.04 -16.51 -2.00
CA ASP A 169 -5.67 -16.55 -0.59
C ASP A 169 -5.01 -15.25 -0.09
N GLY A 170 -4.16 -14.63 -0.92
CA GLY A 170 -3.50 -13.37 -0.60
C GLY A 170 -4.50 -12.22 -0.53
N ASP A 171 -5.36 -12.10 -1.54
CA ASP A 171 -6.36 -11.04 -1.60
C ASP A 171 -7.45 -11.21 -0.51
N TYR A 172 -7.91 -12.44 -0.25
CA TYR A 172 -8.81 -12.74 0.86
C TYR A 172 -8.22 -12.30 2.20
N THR A 173 -6.95 -12.64 2.47
CA THR A 173 -6.29 -12.32 3.74
C THR A 173 -6.20 -10.81 3.95
N ASP A 174 -5.78 -10.07 2.91
CA ASP A 174 -5.63 -8.62 2.95
C ASP A 174 -6.98 -7.90 3.12
N LEU A 175 -8.01 -8.31 2.36
CA LEU A 175 -9.34 -7.72 2.42
C LEU A 175 -10.05 -8.02 3.74
N ARG A 176 -9.97 -9.26 4.22
CA ARG A 176 -10.51 -9.63 5.53
C ARG A 176 -9.84 -8.81 6.64
N PHE A 177 -8.51 -8.66 6.59
CA PHE A 177 -7.76 -7.87 7.57
C PHE A 177 -8.28 -6.44 7.67
N VAL A 178 -8.38 -5.71 6.56
CA VAL A 178 -8.83 -4.31 6.58
C VAL A 178 -10.31 -4.13 6.91
N CYS A 179 -11.16 -5.13 6.62
CA CYS A 179 -12.55 -5.13 7.05
C CYS A 179 -12.69 -5.31 8.57
N ILE A 180 -11.85 -6.14 9.18
CA ILE A 180 -11.92 -6.46 10.61
C ILE A 180 -11.23 -5.40 11.47
N ASP A 181 -10.09 -4.88 11.04
CA ASP A 181 -9.32 -3.93 11.84
C ASP A 181 -10.08 -2.61 12.04
N LYS A 182 -10.30 -2.24 13.31
CA LYS A 182 -11.07 -1.03 13.69
C LYS A 182 -10.48 0.27 13.13
N ARG A 183 -9.17 0.29 12.84
CA ARG A 183 -8.47 1.47 12.28
C ARG A 183 -8.86 1.73 10.83
N TYR A 184 -9.16 0.66 10.08
CA TYR A 184 -9.34 0.72 8.62
C TYR A 184 -10.79 0.49 8.18
N ARG A 185 -11.58 -0.19 9.00
CA ARG A 185 -12.97 -0.57 8.70
C ARG A 185 -13.83 0.59 8.19
N ASN A 186 -13.73 1.78 8.79
CA ASN A 186 -14.52 2.93 8.36
C ASN A 186 -14.14 3.38 6.94
N ALA A 187 -12.85 3.42 6.63
CA ALA A 187 -12.37 3.74 5.29
C ALA A 187 -12.85 2.72 4.24
N VAL A 188 -12.98 1.43 4.62
CA VAL A 188 -13.59 0.40 3.76
C VAL A 188 -15.09 0.68 3.58
N ARG A 189 -15.81 1.02 4.65
CA ARG A 189 -17.24 1.33 4.59
C ARG A 189 -17.53 2.56 3.74
N ASP A 190 -16.66 3.57 3.78
CA ASP A 190 -16.80 4.80 2.98
C ASP A 190 -16.71 4.53 1.47
N ILE A 191 -15.88 3.57 1.06
CA ILE A 191 -15.69 3.22 -0.37
C ILE A 191 -16.52 2.01 -0.83
N ALA A 192 -17.25 1.35 0.06
CA ALA A 192 -17.99 0.12 -0.24
C ALA A 192 -19.00 0.26 -1.39
N ASP A 193 -19.67 1.40 -1.51
CA ASP A 193 -20.65 1.63 -2.59
C ASP A 193 -19.99 1.77 -3.97
N ALA A 194 -18.70 2.10 -4.02
CA ALA A 194 -17.92 2.13 -5.25
C ALA A 194 -17.41 0.75 -5.68
N ILE A 195 -17.66 -0.29 -4.87
CA ILE A 195 -17.33 -1.69 -5.18
C ILE A 195 -18.63 -2.42 -5.60
N PRO A 196 -18.64 -3.12 -6.76
CA PRO A 196 -19.79 -3.90 -7.19
C PRO A 196 -20.32 -4.81 -6.09
N ARG A 197 -21.64 -4.77 -5.85
CA ARG A 197 -22.28 -5.57 -4.80
C ARG A 197 -21.96 -7.06 -4.92
N ALA A 198 -21.89 -7.59 -6.14
CA ALA A 198 -21.54 -8.99 -6.39
C ALA A 198 -20.17 -9.38 -5.81
N GLN A 199 -19.14 -8.55 -6.02
CA GLN A 199 -17.80 -8.80 -5.47
C GLN A 199 -17.75 -8.71 -3.94
N ARG A 200 -18.53 -7.77 -3.36
CA ARG A 200 -18.66 -7.67 -1.90
C ARG A 200 -19.30 -8.92 -1.31
N MET A 201 -20.34 -9.45 -1.97
CA MET A 201 -21.02 -10.69 -1.57
C MET A 201 -20.10 -11.90 -1.68
N GLU A 202 -19.31 -12.01 -2.76
CA GLU A 202 -18.33 -13.09 -2.96
C GLU A 202 -17.31 -13.15 -1.80
N LEU A 203 -16.73 -12.01 -1.41
CA LEU A 203 -15.86 -11.95 -0.22
C LEU A 203 -16.61 -12.35 1.06
N LEU A 204 -17.86 -11.94 1.21
CA LEU A 204 -18.64 -12.25 2.42
C LEU A 204 -18.95 -13.75 2.54
N GLU A 205 -19.33 -14.40 1.42
CA GLU A 205 -19.55 -15.84 1.33
C GLU A 205 -18.28 -16.61 1.71
N GLU A 206 -17.12 -16.18 1.21
CA GLU A 206 -15.84 -16.79 1.55
C GLU A 206 -15.45 -16.57 3.03
N VAL A 207 -15.78 -15.41 3.60
CA VAL A 207 -15.63 -15.16 5.04
C VAL A 207 -16.57 -16.04 5.86
N GLU A 208 -17.79 -16.31 5.40
CA GLU A 208 -18.72 -17.23 6.07
C GLU A 208 -18.15 -18.65 6.12
N GLU A 209 -17.56 -19.13 5.02
CA GLU A 209 -16.92 -20.44 4.95
C GLU A 209 -15.67 -20.53 5.83
N ARG A 210 -14.74 -19.57 5.69
CA ARG A 210 -13.41 -19.67 6.31
C ARG A 210 -13.34 -19.08 7.73
N ASN A 211 -14.19 -18.10 8.05
CA ASN A 211 -14.18 -17.41 9.35
C ASN A 211 -15.56 -16.84 9.73
N PRO A 212 -16.54 -17.71 10.07
CA PRO A 212 -17.93 -17.31 10.30
C PRO A 212 -18.08 -16.27 11.43
N LYS A 213 -17.16 -16.28 12.41
CA LYS A 213 -17.15 -15.30 13.51
C LYS A 213 -16.90 -13.86 13.04
N SER A 214 -16.26 -13.69 11.88
CA SER A 214 -15.94 -12.37 11.32
C SER A 214 -17.07 -11.81 10.44
N VAL A 215 -18.07 -12.62 10.06
CA VAL A 215 -19.14 -12.25 9.12
C VAL A 215 -19.85 -10.94 9.49
N PRO A 216 -20.34 -10.72 10.73
CA PRO A 216 -21.03 -9.47 11.05
C PRO A 216 -20.15 -8.23 10.89
N THR A 217 -18.86 -8.37 11.21
CA THR A 217 -17.89 -7.27 11.08
C THR A 217 -17.58 -6.97 9.62
N VAL A 218 -17.38 -8.01 8.80
CA VAL A 218 -17.10 -7.85 7.37
C VAL A 218 -18.33 -7.34 6.63
N ALA A 219 -19.52 -7.88 6.89
CA ALA A 219 -20.78 -7.39 6.33
C ALA A 219 -20.98 -5.89 6.63
N HIS A 220 -20.71 -5.47 7.87
CA HIS A 220 -20.75 -4.06 8.24
C HIS A 220 -19.69 -3.23 7.50
N ALA A 221 -18.44 -3.69 7.40
CA ALA A 221 -17.41 -2.98 6.63
C ALA A 221 -17.81 -2.81 5.16
N LEU A 222 -18.53 -3.78 4.60
CA LEU A 222 -18.92 -3.82 3.20
C LEU A 222 -20.33 -3.26 2.93
N LYS A 223 -21.04 -2.69 3.90
CA LYS A 223 -22.45 -2.26 3.74
C LYS A 223 -23.35 -3.36 3.16
N LEU A 224 -23.19 -4.57 3.67
CA LEU A 224 -24.03 -5.74 3.37
C LEU A 224 -24.87 -6.17 4.57
N ASP A 225 -24.76 -5.45 5.69
CA ASP A 225 -25.67 -5.63 6.80
C ASP A 225 -27.05 -5.13 6.41
N ASP A 226 -28.07 -5.99 6.50
CA ASP A 226 -29.49 -5.65 6.29
C ASP A 226 -30.02 -4.68 7.37
N THR A 227 -29.15 -4.03 8.14
CA THR A 227 -29.52 -3.02 9.13
C THR A 227 -30.30 -1.95 8.39
N PRO A 228 -31.63 -1.86 8.56
CA PRO A 228 -32.40 -0.82 7.90
C PRO A 228 -31.78 0.51 8.31
N ALA A 229 -31.60 1.42 7.34
CA ALA A 229 -31.18 2.78 7.65
C ALA A 229 -32.04 3.26 8.83
N PRO A 230 -31.43 3.84 9.89
CA PRO A 230 -32.20 4.29 11.04
C PRO A 230 -33.35 5.13 10.51
N GLU A 231 -34.59 4.69 10.80
CA GLU A 231 -35.79 5.36 10.29
C GLU A 231 -35.61 6.85 10.58
N PRO A 232 -35.66 7.72 9.55
CA PRO A 232 -35.37 9.14 9.74
C PRO A 232 -36.21 9.60 10.92
N ALA A 233 -35.53 10.08 11.97
CA ALA A 233 -36.17 10.41 13.23
C ALA A 233 -37.45 11.17 12.91
N ARG A 234 -38.61 10.55 13.20
CA ARG A 234 -39.90 11.16 12.91
C ARG A 234 -39.80 12.59 13.44
N PRO A 235 -40.04 13.62 12.60
CA PRO A 235 -39.96 14.99 13.05
C PRO A 235 -40.76 15.04 14.33
N ALA A 236 -40.07 15.37 15.44
CA ALA A 236 -40.69 15.37 16.76
C ALA A 236 -42.00 16.11 16.60
N ALA A 237 -43.12 15.42 16.84
CA ALA A 237 -44.43 16.03 16.72
C ALA A 237 -44.33 17.34 17.48
N GLN A 238 -44.47 18.43 16.75
CA GLN A 238 -44.37 19.77 17.27
C GLN A 238 -45.52 19.90 18.26
N THR A 239 -45.25 19.59 19.53
CA THR A 239 -46.20 19.77 20.60
C THR A 239 -46.34 21.27 20.73
N ASP A 240 -47.41 21.80 20.14
CA ASP A 240 -47.92 23.15 20.38
C ASP A 240 -48.31 23.26 21.86
N ASN A 241 -47.31 23.35 22.73
CA ASN A 241 -47.47 23.79 24.11
C ASN A 241 -47.46 25.31 24.14
N ASN A 242 -48.45 25.90 23.48
CA ASN A 242 -48.84 27.28 23.73
C ASN A 242 -49.88 27.28 24.85
N ARG A 243 -49.41 27.15 26.09
CA ARG A 243 -50.22 27.44 27.28
C ARG A 243 -49.40 28.19 28.31
N GLN A 244 -49.64 29.50 28.31
CA GLN A 244 -49.68 30.40 29.45
C GLN A 244 -49.14 29.84 30.78
N ASN A 245 -48.07 30.45 31.30
CA ASN A 245 -48.15 30.93 32.68
C ASN A 245 -47.20 32.10 32.93
N GLN A 246 -47.82 33.24 33.24
CA GLN A 246 -47.18 34.42 33.80
C GLN A 246 -47.04 34.24 35.33
N ASN A 247 -46.05 34.95 35.88
CA ASN A 247 -45.91 35.37 37.27
C ASN A 247 -45.57 34.32 38.34
N SER A 248 -44.37 34.47 38.93
CA SER A 248 -44.26 35.02 40.29
C SER A 248 -42.80 35.19 40.71
N GLU A 249 -42.52 36.36 41.26
CA GLU A 249 -41.30 36.81 41.92
C GLU A 249 -41.00 36.04 43.23
N GLY A 250 -39.76 36.17 43.74
CA GLY A 250 -39.37 35.82 45.11
C GLY A 250 -38.02 35.08 45.16
N SER A 251 -36.90 35.79 45.25
CA SER A 251 -36.26 36.22 46.50
C SER A 251 -35.70 35.08 47.35
N GLY A 252 -34.37 35.06 47.52
CA GLY A 252 -33.79 34.78 48.83
C GLY A 252 -32.79 33.63 48.96
N THR A 253 -31.53 34.04 49.16
CA THR A 253 -30.58 33.55 50.20
C THR A 253 -29.75 32.28 50.00
N ARG A 254 -28.43 32.54 49.81
CA ARG A 254 -27.25 32.07 50.58
C ARG A 254 -27.13 30.60 51.00
N GLY A 255 -25.98 30.02 50.66
CA GLY A 255 -25.05 29.53 51.69
C GLY A 255 -24.39 28.17 51.46
N ASN A 256 -23.06 28.16 51.68
CA ASN A 256 -22.14 27.05 51.95
C ASN A 256 -21.67 26.19 50.74
N ALA A 257 -20.41 26.24 50.30
CA ALA A 257 -19.09 26.08 50.94
C ALA A 257 -18.64 24.61 51.14
N ALA A 258 -17.39 24.36 50.73
CA ALA A 258 -16.54 23.18 50.96
C ALA A 258 -16.95 21.88 50.24
N SER A 259 -16.06 21.03 49.72
CA SER A 259 -14.60 21.00 49.62
C SER A 259 -14.20 19.80 48.74
N GLY A 260 -13.13 19.97 47.96
CA GLY A 260 -12.11 18.93 47.73
C GLY A 260 -12.46 17.73 46.83
N ARG A 261 -11.79 17.65 45.67
CA ARG A 261 -10.70 16.67 45.46
C ARG A 261 -10.00 16.96 44.13
N ALA A 262 -8.76 17.41 44.21
CA ALA A 262 -7.84 17.43 43.08
C ALA A 262 -7.40 15.99 42.78
N GLY A 263 -7.60 15.56 41.54
CA GLY A 263 -7.05 14.33 40.96
C GLY A 263 -6.38 14.66 39.62
N PRO A 264 -5.27 13.99 39.26
CA PRO A 264 -4.30 14.51 38.31
C PRO A 264 -4.80 14.48 36.87
N ARG A 265 -4.74 15.66 36.24
CA ARG A 265 -5.00 15.88 34.82
C ARG A 265 -3.86 15.27 34.01
N ILE A 266 -4.15 14.16 33.32
CA ILE A 266 -3.25 13.57 32.31
C ILE A 266 -3.08 14.60 31.20
N ARG A 267 -1.82 15.00 30.97
CA ARG A 267 -1.43 15.92 29.90
C ARG A 267 -1.57 15.22 28.55
N ASN A 268 -2.50 15.71 27.75
CA ASN A 268 -2.47 15.54 26.29
C ASN A 268 -1.21 16.25 25.75
N PRO A 269 -0.35 15.58 24.96
CA PRO A 269 0.65 16.26 24.17
C PRO A 269 0.00 16.89 22.92
N SER A 270 -0.10 18.22 22.97
CA SER A 270 0.16 19.17 21.89
C SER A 270 -0.16 18.74 20.46
N SER A 271 -1.31 19.22 19.97
CA SER A 271 -1.54 19.56 18.57
C SER A 271 -0.52 20.62 18.12
N ILE A 272 0.47 20.23 17.33
CA ILE A 272 1.32 21.16 16.59
C ILE A 272 0.52 21.63 15.38
N SER A 273 -0.08 22.82 15.48
CA SER A 273 -0.63 23.55 14.35
C SER A 273 0.53 24.17 13.57
N PHE A 274 0.84 23.62 12.40
CA PHE A 274 1.67 24.33 11.43
C PHE A 274 0.81 25.38 10.75
N ALA A 275 1.17 26.65 10.93
CA ALA A 275 0.65 27.75 10.14
C ALA A 275 1.07 27.57 8.67
N PRO A 276 0.20 27.86 7.69
CA PRO A 276 0.59 27.85 6.29
C PRO A 276 1.50 29.05 6.01
N THR A 277 2.75 28.78 5.64
CA THR A 277 3.66 29.78 5.07
C THR A 277 3.13 30.16 3.70
N THR A 278 2.62 31.39 3.58
CA THR A 278 2.28 32.04 2.31
C THR A 278 3.52 32.13 1.42
N PRO A 279 3.50 31.67 0.16
CA PRO A 279 4.53 32.02 -0.80
C PRO A 279 4.35 33.47 -1.26
N SER A 280 5.41 34.26 -1.12
CA SER A 280 5.54 35.59 -1.68
C SER A 280 5.49 35.54 -3.20
N SER A 281 4.44 36.14 -3.75
CA SER A 281 4.29 36.41 -5.18
C SER A 281 5.26 37.52 -5.61
N SER A 282 6.32 37.16 -6.33
CA SER A 282 7.06 38.09 -7.17
C SER A 282 6.37 38.19 -8.53
N THR A 283 5.62 39.26 -8.70
CA THR A 283 4.96 39.66 -9.94
C THR A 283 6.03 40.06 -10.97
N SER A 284 6.25 39.24 -12.00
CA SER A 284 6.89 39.67 -13.24
C SER A 284 5.86 39.65 -14.37
N THR A 285 5.54 40.86 -14.84
CA THR A 285 4.70 41.14 -16.00
C THR A 285 5.30 40.56 -17.29
N PRO A 286 4.52 39.85 -18.13
CA PRO A 286 4.88 39.64 -19.52
C PRO A 286 4.32 40.76 -20.41
N ARG A 287 5.23 41.31 -21.21
CA ARG A 287 5.03 42.32 -22.25
C ARG A 287 4.27 41.69 -23.43
N ALA A 288 3.15 42.31 -23.82
CA ALA A 288 2.39 41.95 -25.00
C ALA A 288 3.22 42.12 -26.28
N THR A 289 3.24 41.10 -27.13
CA THR A 289 3.63 41.21 -28.54
C THR A 289 2.52 40.61 -29.38
N THR A 290 1.76 41.49 -30.01
CA THR A 290 0.85 41.21 -31.11
C THR A 290 1.68 40.85 -32.33
N ASN A 291 1.40 39.71 -32.97
CA ASN A 291 1.75 39.50 -34.37
C ASN A 291 0.58 38.86 -35.12
N THR A 292 0.15 39.63 -36.10
CA THR A 292 -0.82 39.41 -37.17
C THR A 292 -0.47 38.17 -37.99
N THR A 293 -1.42 37.25 -38.17
CA THR A 293 -1.31 36.16 -39.15
C THR A 293 -2.26 36.42 -40.31
N THR A 294 -1.65 36.78 -41.43
CA THR A 294 -2.28 36.96 -42.74
C THR A 294 -2.67 35.59 -43.31
N ALA A 295 -3.93 35.43 -43.71
CA ALA A 295 -4.39 34.30 -44.49
C ALA A 295 -3.79 34.35 -45.91
N THR A 296 -3.22 33.24 -46.38
CA THR A 296 -2.94 33.05 -47.82
C THR A 296 -3.41 31.66 -48.22
N THR A 297 -4.41 31.65 -49.11
CA THR A 297 -4.92 30.53 -49.86
C THR A 297 -3.95 30.17 -50.98
N THR A 298 -3.53 28.90 -51.09
CA THR A 298 -2.97 28.39 -52.36
C THR A 298 -3.42 26.96 -52.64
N THR A 299 -3.81 26.80 -53.89
CA THR A 299 -4.49 25.70 -54.55
C THR A 299 -3.52 24.59 -54.97
N ARG A 300 -3.95 23.33 -54.78
CA ARG A 300 -3.83 22.13 -55.64
C ARG A 300 -2.75 22.11 -56.76
N THR A 301 -1.97 21.03 -56.82
CA THR A 301 -1.63 20.30 -58.06
C THR A 301 -1.23 18.85 -57.78
N ASN A 302 -1.86 17.92 -58.51
CA ASN A 302 -1.42 16.55 -58.75
C ASN A 302 -0.21 16.55 -59.72
N ASN A 303 0.74 15.62 -59.59
CA ASN A 303 1.04 14.62 -60.63
C ASN A 303 2.30 13.77 -60.38
N THR A 304 2.11 12.48 -60.71
CA THR A 304 2.99 11.55 -61.46
C THR A 304 4.22 10.89 -60.81
N GLU A 305 4.08 9.56 -60.80
CA GLU A 305 5.03 8.45 -60.85
C GLU A 305 6.46 8.72 -61.33
N VAL A 306 7.43 8.15 -60.61
CA VAL A 306 8.63 7.53 -61.20
C VAL A 306 8.93 6.22 -60.45
N SER A 307 8.97 5.14 -61.22
CA SER A 307 9.36 3.78 -60.83
C SER A 307 10.85 3.68 -60.43
N GLY A 308 11.14 2.80 -59.46
CA GLY A 308 12.51 2.44 -59.05
C GLY A 308 12.58 1.16 -58.21
N SER A 309 12.55 0.01 -58.90
CA SER A 309 13.17 -1.30 -58.62
C SER A 309 13.61 -1.74 -57.20
N GLY A 310 13.11 -2.93 -56.80
CA GLY A 310 13.82 -4.00 -56.05
C GLY A 310 14.08 -3.77 -54.55
N VAL A 311 13.70 -4.61 -53.59
CA VAL A 311 13.80 -6.08 -53.49
C VAL A 311 12.71 -6.55 -52.52
N ARG A 312 11.78 -7.39 -52.99
CA ARG A 312 10.73 -8.01 -52.18
C ARG A 312 11.16 -9.46 -51.88
N ARG A 313 11.50 -9.76 -50.63
CA ARG A 313 11.70 -11.15 -50.17
C ARG A 313 10.33 -11.81 -50.02
N GLU A 314 10.07 -12.80 -50.87
CA GLU A 314 9.00 -13.77 -50.68
C GLU A 314 9.27 -14.60 -49.42
N ARG A 315 8.28 -14.71 -48.53
CA ARG A 315 8.21 -15.78 -47.54
C ARG A 315 7.25 -16.84 -48.09
N ALA A 316 7.78 -18.04 -48.30
CA ALA A 316 7.00 -19.23 -48.59
C ALA A 316 6.13 -19.63 -47.38
N PRO A 317 4.93 -20.18 -47.60
CA PRO A 317 4.12 -20.78 -46.55
C PRO A 317 4.68 -22.17 -46.18
N VAL A 318 5.01 -22.36 -44.91
CA VAL A 318 5.38 -23.67 -44.35
C VAL A 318 4.10 -24.37 -43.91
N ASN A 319 3.76 -25.48 -44.57
CA ASN A 319 2.74 -26.42 -44.15
C ASN A 319 3.17 -27.14 -42.86
N PRO A 320 2.29 -27.31 -41.86
CA PRO A 320 2.56 -28.20 -40.73
C PRO A 320 2.27 -29.66 -41.09
N PRO A 321 3.09 -30.63 -40.64
CA PRO A 321 2.82 -32.04 -40.83
C PRO A 321 1.70 -32.54 -39.90
N SER A 322 0.69 -33.13 -40.53
CA SER A 322 -0.29 -34.05 -39.95
C SER A 322 0.42 -35.29 -39.42
N ASN A 323 0.34 -35.56 -38.11
CA ASN A 323 0.18 -36.91 -37.52
C ASN A 323 0.21 -36.82 -35.98
N ALA A 324 -0.96 -36.89 -35.35
CA ALA A 324 -1.09 -37.31 -33.95
C ALA A 324 -2.45 -38.00 -33.73
N PRO A 325 -2.51 -39.08 -32.93
CA PRO A 325 -3.66 -39.97 -32.83
C PRO A 325 -4.80 -39.41 -31.97
N LYS A 326 -6.03 -39.86 -32.29
CA LYS A 326 -7.26 -39.65 -31.53
C LYS A 326 -7.11 -40.05 -30.04
N PRO A 327 -7.58 -39.22 -29.11
CA PRO A 327 -8.13 -39.69 -27.86
C PRO A 327 -9.67 -39.75 -27.92
N GLU A 328 -10.18 -40.90 -27.50
CA GLU A 328 -11.51 -41.11 -26.92
C GLU A 328 -11.78 -39.98 -25.89
N GLY A 329 -12.96 -39.35 -25.78
CA GLY A 329 -14.27 -39.96 -25.76
C GLY A 329 -14.81 -40.02 -24.32
N THR A 330 -14.86 -38.90 -23.59
CA THR A 330 -15.68 -38.78 -22.36
C THR A 330 -16.37 -37.43 -22.30
N ALA A 331 -17.70 -37.49 -22.26
CA ALA A 331 -18.59 -36.35 -22.12
C ALA A 331 -18.66 -35.92 -20.65
N ASP A 332 -18.28 -34.68 -20.35
CA ASP A 332 -18.56 -34.06 -19.07
C ASP A 332 -19.73 -33.07 -19.18
N LYS A 333 -20.73 -33.33 -18.34
CA LYS A 333 -21.98 -32.58 -18.18
C LYS A 333 -21.71 -31.17 -17.61
N PRO A 334 -22.48 -30.14 -17.98
CA PRO A 334 -22.49 -28.89 -17.24
C PRO A 334 -23.15 -29.10 -15.86
N ARG A 335 -22.40 -28.83 -14.78
CA ARG A 335 -22.94 -28.74 -13.41
C ARG A 335 -23.80 -27.47 -13.29
N SER A 336 -25.11 -27.69 -13.32
CA SER A 336 -26.15 -26.77 -12.86
C SER A 336 -25.97 -26.49 -11.36
N LEU A 337 -25.69 -25.23 -11.00
CA LEU A 337 -25.78 -24.74 -9.62
C LEU A 337 -27.23 -24.33 -9.33
N THR A 338 -28.04 -25.30 -8.89
CA THR A 338 -29.34 -25.05 -8.27
C THR A 338 -29.21 -25.05 -6.76
N SER A 339 -29.40 -23.86 -6.17
CA SER A 339 -30.17 -23.60 -4.94
C SER A 339 -30.28 -24.72 -3.91
N LYS A 340 -29.61 -24.55 -2.76
CA LYS A 340 -30.03 -25.18 -1.49
C LYS A 340 -30.61 -24.12 -0.57
N LEU A 341 -31.93 -23.91 -0.69
CA LEU A 341 -32.73 -23.50 0.48
C LEU A 341 -32.72 -24.68 1.45
N ARG A 342 -32.22 -24.48 2.67
CA ARG A 342 -32.47 -25.37 3.79
C ARG A 342 -33.38 -24.66 4.79
N THR A 343 -34.66 -25.03 4.72
CA THR A 343 -35.65 -24.82 5.77
C THR A 343 -35.24 -25.63 7.00
N LEU A 344 -34.91 -24.96 8.10
CA LEU A 344 -34.75 -25.59 9.41
C LEU A 344 -36.11 -25.63 10.10
N THR A 345 -36.69 -26.83 10.20
CA THR A 345 -37.82 -27.11 11.07
C THR A 345 -37.31 -27.39 12.48
N PHE A 346 -37.81 -26.60 13.43
CA PHE A 346 -37.67 -26.82 14.88
C PHE A 346 -38.41 -28.09 15.31
N SER A 347 -37.84 -28.81 16.26
CA SER A 347 -38.56 -29.82 17.05
C SER A 347 -38.04 -29.75 18.48
N ASP A 348 -38.90 -29.23 19.35
CA ASP A 348 -38.79 -29.26 20.81
C ASP A 348 -38.85 -30.71 21.33
N THR A 349 -38.14 -31.03 22.42
CA THR A 349 -38.58 -31.53 23.76
C THR A 349 -37.36 -32.18 24.52
N PRO A 350 -37.40 -32.50 25.84
CA PRO A 350 -36.70 -31.70 26.87
C PRO A 350 -35.65 -32.46 27.74
N GLN A 351 -35.08 -31.67 28.66
CA GLN A 351 -34.08 -31.88 29.74
C GLN A 351 -33.99 -33.22 30.52
N GLY A 352 -32.77 -33.54 30.98
CA GLY A 352 -32.45 -34.44 32.12
C GLY A 352 -30.94 -34.44 32.46
N PRO A 353 -30.49 -34.69 33.71
CA PRO A 353 -29.51 -33.83 34.40
C PRO A 353 -28.02 -34.28 34.43
N SER A 354 -27.17 -33.32 34.83
CA SER A 354 -25.72 -33.34 35.04
C SER A 354 -25.18 -34.40 36.01
N PRO A 355 -23.86 -34.69 35.91
CA PRO A 355 -23.04 -34.71 37.14
C PRO A 355 -21.65 -34.06 37.03
N GLN A 356 -21.38 -33.24 38.04
CA GLN A 356 -20.18 -33.10 38.92
C GLN A 356 -18.74 -33.21 38.38
N SER A 357 -17.99 -32.17 38.73
CA SER A 357 -16.54 -31.91 38.58
C SER A 357 -15.62 -32.83 39.39
N PRO A 358 -14.32 -32.89 39.03
CA PRO A 358 -13.27 -33.13 40.02
C PRO A 358 -12.23 -32.00 40.11
N THR A 359 -12.06 -31.60 41.37
CA THR A 359 -10.94 -31.00 42.10
C THR A 359 -9.55 -30.89 41.44
N SER A 360 -9.02 -29.66 41.50
CA SER A 360 -7.62 -29.28 41.33
C SER A 360 -6.77 -29.70 42.54
N LYS A 361 -5.60 -30.32 42.29
CA LYS A 361 -4.55 -30.55 43.30
C LYS A 361 -3.24 -29.86 42.88
N ASN A 362 -2.68 -29.16 43.86
CA ASN A 362 -1.40 -28.47 43.87
C ASN A 362 -0.20 -29.34 43.46
N ALA A 363 0.75 -28.75 42.74
CA ALA A 363 2.14 -29.21 42.74
C ALA A 363 3.11 -28.02 42.63
N ALA A 364 3.89 -27.82 43.70
CA ALA A 364 4.99 -26.88 43.78
C ALA A 364 6.23 -27.39 43.02
N PRO A 365 7.06 -26.54 42.40
CA PRO A 365 8.33 -26.98 41.84
C PRO A 365 9.45 -27.00 42.89
N LYS A 366 10.10 -28.17 42.99
CA LYS A 366 11.30 -28.43 43.76
C LYS A 366 12.51 -27.71 43.15
N LYS A 367 13.28 -27.07 44.03
CA LYS A 367 14.69 -26.70 43.82
C LYS A 367 15.51 -27.95 43.49
N SER A 368 16.35 -27.88 42.46
CA SER A 368 17.50 -28.79 42.34
C SER A 368 18.74 -27.99 41.99
N ALA A 369 19.79 -28.33 42.71
CA ALA A 369 21.05 -27.64 42.76
C ALA A 369 22.09 -28.29 41.84
N ARG A 370 23.04 -27.45 41.40
CA ARG A 370 24.48 -27.72 41.43
C ARG A 370 25.00 -28.91 40.61
N ARG A 371 25.69 -28.56 39.51
CA ARG A 371 26.95 -29.21 39.16
C ARG A 371 27.94 -28.18 38.60
N THR A 372 29.08 -28.13 39.27
CA THR A 372 30.32 -27.41 39.00
C THR A 372 31.17 -28.13 37.96
N ALA A 373 31.83 -27.38 37.06
CA ALA A 373 33.15 -27.71 36.51
C ALA A 373 33.82 -26.45 35.91
N THR A 374 34.81 -25.96 36.66
CA THR A 374 36.13 -25.40 36.28
C THR A 374 36.46 -24.84 34.88
N ALA A 375 36.90 -23.57 34.94
CA ALA A 375 38.15 -22.99 34.41
C ALA A 375 38.33 -22.74 32.89
N ALA A 376 38.42 -21.45 32.52
CA ALA A 376 39.60 -20.90 31.85
C ALA A 376 39.54 -19.36 31.86
N THR A 377 40.53 -18.75 32.48
CA THR A 377 40.79 -17.31 32.56
C THR A 377 41.44 -16.85 31.24
N SER A 378 40.93 -15.79 30.59
CA SER A 378 41.69 -15.05 29.58
C SER A 378 41.18 -13.61 29.43
N ASN A 379 42.03 -12.67 29.85
CA ASN A 379 42.22 -11.30 29.41
C ASN A 379 41.01 -10.47 28.90
N GLN A 380 40.48 -9.64 29.81
CA GLN A 380 39.89 -8.36 29.42
C GLN A 380 40.99 -7.37 29.04
N GLN A 381 41.20 -7.18 27.74
CA GLN A 381 41.99 -6.09 27.19
C GLN A 381 41.04 -4.98 26.75
N ARG A 382 41.37 -3.76 27.19
CA ARG A 382 40.58 -2.54 27.14
C ARG A 382 40.29 -2.09 25.70
N ASP A 383 39.03 -1.84 25.39
CA ASP A 383 38.63 -1.01 24.25
C ASP A 383 38.99 0.45 24.53
N ARG A 384 40.14 0.89 24.01
CA ARG A 384 40.42 2.31 23.79
C ARG A 384 39.95 2.68 22.38
N PRO A 385 39.24 3.79 22.18
CA PRO A 385 38.97 4.30 20.84
C PRO A 385 40.27 4.76 20.16
N PRO A 386 40.37 4.64 18.83
CA PRO A 386 41.56 5.04 18.07
C PRO A 386 41.76 6.57 18.08
N PRO A 387 43.00 7.06 17.93
CA PRO A 387 43.30 8.49 17.91
C PRO A 387 42.73 9.19 16.67
N VAL A 388 42.16 10.37 16.90
CA VAL A 388 41.66 11.29 15.87
C VAL A 388 42.87 11.90 15.12
N PRO A 389 42.92 11.89 13.78
CA PRO A 389 43.98 12.53 13.02
C PRO A 389 43.87 14.07 13.09
N PRO A 390 44.99 14.81 13.00
CA PRO A 390 44.99 16.27 13.12
C PRO A 390 44.30 16.95 11.93
N VAL A 391 43.52 17.98 12.26
CA VAL A 391 42.90 18.92 11.31
C VAL A 391 44.00 19.73 10.63
N VAL A 392 44.23 19.49 9.34
CA VAL A 392 45.08 20.33 8.51
C VAL A 392 44.27 21.53 8.00
N ASN A 393 44.53 22.70 8.57
CA ASN A 393 44.04 23.98 8.06
C ASN A 393 44.81 24.37 6.80
N LEU A 394 44.25 24.11 5.61
CA LEU A 394 44.76 24.67 4.36
C LEU A 394 44.19 26.09 4.17
N ARG A 395 44.94 27.07 4.68
CA ARG A 395 44.80 28.48 4.33
C ARG A 395 45.74 28.75 3.15
N GLY A 396 45.21 28.71 1.93
CA GLY A 396 45.96 29.00 0.70
C GLY A 396 45.29 30.10 -0.11
N GLY A 397 45.85 31.30 -0.05
CA GLY A 397 45.39 32.46 -0.82
C GLY A 397 45.71 32.34 -2.31
N LYS A 398 44.79 32.81 -3.15
CA LYS A 398 45.05 33.10 -4.57
C LYS A 398 45.34 34.59 -4.73
N LYS A 399 46.59 34.91 -5.05
CA LYS A 399 46.95 36.14 -5.76
C LYS A 399 46.43 36.03 -7.20
N ARG A 400 45.77 37.08 -7.68
CA ARG A 400 45.63 37.38 -9.11
C ARG A 400 46.88 38.15 -9.53
N GLU A 401 47.57 37.65 -10.55
CA GLU A 401 48.43 38.45 -11.41
C GLU A 401 47.59 38.88 -12.62
N GLU A 402 47.68 40.17 -12.91
CA GLU A 402 47.27 40.80 -14.15
C GLU A 402 48.36 40.55 -15.19
N ASP A 403 47.94 40.12 -16.39
CA ASP A 403 48.41 40.60 -17.69
C ASP A 403 47.35 40.23 -18.75
#